data_AF-A0AB39XSX0-F1
#
_entry.id   AF-A0AB39XSX0-F1
#
_cell.length_a   1.000
_cell.length_b   1.000
_cell.length_c   1.000
_cell.angle_alpha   90.00
_cell.angle_beta   90.00
_cell.angle_gamma   90.00
#
_symmetry.space_group_name_H-M   'P 1'
#
loop_
_entity.id
_entity.type
_entity.pdbx_description
1 polymer ?
#
loop_
_entity_poly.entity_id
_entity_poly.type
_entity_poly.pdbx_seq_one_letter_code
_entity_poly.pdbx_strand_id
1 'polypeptide(L)'
;MNVEDYSDFVRTTTQFAHKPKEEMRSIALYGLVGEIGSLVAAIKKKILAEGGEEARWDRPNDEIKEELGDALWYCYSVSQITNDSHFDILAADIAALRAEIGSADERAQKIETSLNPAKRAEFLEAAKHFPPVGGYTFDAYQHLAFQTARTDGRVLLEVCLAVLWQLGAELLRVTLPKIEITLNKNVADRPSNIVLGEITWHLSAMASLYHMSLDDVVEANCAKVRFRSERGAHTPLHDEGRDTKEQFPRLFEVAFVRVGPQKSRMYFDGRPLGDDLTDNFYDDDGYRFHDVIHLALIAHLGWSPVVRGLMRRKRDSANDRVDEVEDGGRAKVVEELVIKAIHSEGDKQAKAAGCCGIGAPTRLFPARSLINFRLLKTLRMYVDGLEVEKNAFWEWEDAVFEGCEMFYRLCNEKQGTVVVNLTARKLTFSPIVSPSIHGAAVGLGMGSANSQAPLGGEILSAAEYDWARQMALVSETVAAKRAILDSLDLDKESCGLYSELEVRLDRTKRVYMKATKAVQERAWKLKAVDYRVAFTAVAGATICTASAIADLRDVSN
;
A
#
# COMPACT_ATOMS: atom_id res chain seq x y z
N MET A 1 14.85 -25.34 -5.93
CA MET A 1 13.62 -25.34 -6.77
C MET A 1 14.05 -25.77 -8.17
N ASN A 2 13.31 -26.64 -8.87
CA ASN A 2 13.64 -26.98 -10.26
C ASN A 2 13.25 -25.81 -11.19
N VAL A 3 13.93 -25.66 -12.32
CA VAL A 3 13.62 -24.67 -13.35
C VAL A 3 12.15 -24.75 -13.82
N GLU A 4 11.59 -25.95 -13.93
CA GLU A 4 10.18 -26.14 -14.31
C GLU A 4 9.22 -25.57 -13.25
N ASP A 5 9.50 -25.81 -11.96
CA ASP A 5 8.72 -25.26 -10.85
C ASP A 5 8.74 -23.72 -10.86
N TYR A 6 9.88 -23.12 -11.20
CA TYR A 6 10.00 -21.67 -11.29
C TYR A 6 9.23 -21.10 -12.50
N SER A 7 9.27 -21.78 -13.65
CA SER A 7 8.45 -21.40 -14.81
C SER A 7 6.96 -21.38 -14.45
N ASP A 8 6.51 -22.42 -13.75
CA ASP A 8 5.14 -22.52 -13.25
C ASP A 8 4.79 -21.42 -12.23
N PHE A 9 5.74 -21.09 -11.35
CA PHE A 9 5.62 -19.98 -10.41
C PHE A 9 5.44 -18.63 -11.12
N VAL A 10 6.27 -18.32 -12.12
CA VAL A 10 6.16 -17.06 -12.89
C VAL A 10 4.81 -16.97 -13.59
N ARG A 11 4.34 -18.07 -14.18
CA ARG A 11 3.05 -18.15 -14.86
C ARG A 11 1.88 -17.84 -13.92
N THR A 12 1.91 -18.40 -12.72
CA THR A 12 0.83 -18.24 -11.72
C THR A 12 0.87 -16.88 -10.99
N THR A 13 2.02 -16.20 -10.98
CA THR A 13 2.20 -14.91 -10.29
C THR A 13 2.17 -13.69 -11.21
N THR A 14 1.92 -13.87 -12.50
CA THR A 14 1.83 -12.77 -13.48
C THR A 14 0.59 -11.90 -13.23
N GLN A 15 0.81 -10.69 -12.69
CA GLN A 15 -0.28 -9.79 -12.26
C GLN A 15 -1.05 -9.14 -13.42
N PHE A 16 -0.48 -9.15 -14.63
CA PHE A 16 -1.06 -8.57 -15.84
C PHE A 16 -1.67 -9.62 -16.78
N ALA A 17 -1.91 -10.84 -16.30
CA ALA A 17 -2.49 -11.93 -17.10
C ALA A 17 -3.91 -11.65 -17.65
N HIS A 18 -4.60 -10.65 -17.11
CA HIS A 18 -5.93 -10.22 -17.56
C HIS A 18 -5.89 -9.23 -18.75
N LYS A 19 -4.71 -8.75 -19.15
CA LYS A 19 -4.54 -7.77 -20.22
C LYS A 19 -4.44 -8.44 -21.60
N PRO A 20 -4.67 -7.70 -22.72
CA PRO A 20 -4.42 -8.22 -24.06
C PRO A 20 -2.96 -8.67 -24.27
N LYS A 21 -2.74 -9.72 -25.07
CA LYS A 21 -1.40 -10.34 -25.29
C LYS A 21 -0.31 -9.32 -25.69
N GLU A 22 -0.62 -8.37 -26.56
CA GLU A 22 0.32 -7.31 -26.99
C GLU A 22 0.69 -6.35 -25.85
N GLU A 23 -0.26 -6.02 -24.98
CA GLU A 23 -0.02 -5.18 -23.81
C GLU A 23 0.81 -5.94 -22.77
N MET A 24 0.49 -7.21 -22.52
CA MET A 24 1.29 -8.10 -21.66
C MET A 24 2.74 -8.18 -22.16
N ARG A 25 2.94 -8.37 -23.48
CA ARG A 25 4.26 -8.43 -24.10
C ARG A 25 5.03 -7.14 -23.88
N SER A 26 4.39 -6.00 -24.08
CA SER A 26 5.01 -4.68 -23.87
C SER A 26 5.41 -4.49 -22.40
N ILE A 27 4.51 -4.80 -21.46
CA ILE A 27 4.78 -4.71 -20.02
C ILE A 27 5.96 -5.60 -19.62
N ALA A 28 6.00 -6.86 -20.09
CA ALA A 28 7.08 -7.78 -19.75
C ALA A 28 8.43 -7.36 -20.34
N LEU A 29 8.45 -6.84 -21.58
CA LEU A 29 9.66 -6.34 -22.22
C LEU A 29 10.20 -5.07 -21.53
N TYR A 30 9.33 -4.10 -21.21
CA TYR A 30 9.73 -2.91 -20.46
C TYR A 30 10.17 -3.24 -19.04
N GLY A 31 9.51 -4.21 -18.40
CA GLY A 31 9.91 -4.77 -17.11
C GLY A 31 11.34 -5.31 -17.18
N LEU A 32 11.62 -6.25 -18.08
CA LEU A 32 12.96 -6.84 -18.22
C LEU A 32 14.06 -5.80 -18.41
N VAL A 33 13.87 -4.85 -19.33
CA VAL A 33 14.88 -3.80 -19.59
C VAL A 33 15.00 -2.82 -18.42
N GLY A 34 13.89 -2.55 -17.72
CA GLY A 34 13.89 -1.79 -16.48
C GLY A 34 14.76 -2.44 -15.39
N GLU A 35 14.57 -3.74 -15.15
CA GLU A 35 15.34 -4.46 -14.13
C GLU A 35 16.81 -4.64 -14.52
N ILE A 36 17.14 -4.79 -15.81
CA ILE A 36 18.53 -4.69 -16.28
C ILE A 36 19.13 -3.33 -15.90
N GLY A 37 18.39 -2.24 -16.08
CA GLY A 37 18.81 -0.90 -15.69
C GLY A 37 19.01 -0.75 -14.18
N SER A 38 18.09 -1.28 -13.38
CA SER A 38 18.18 -1.29 -11.91
C SER A 38 19.39 -2.08 -11.43
N LEU A 39 19.65 -3.26 -12.01
CA LEU A 39 20.82 -4.09 -11.72
C LEU A 39 22.13 -3.35 -12.05
N VAL A 40 22.21 -2.71 -13.22
CA VAL A 40 23.36 -1.88 -13.60
C VAL A 40 23.56 -0.73 -12.59
N ALA A 41 22.49 -0.10 -12.13
CA ALA A 41 22.57 0.98 -11.14
C ALA A 41 23.06 0.47 -9.78
N ALA A 42 22.57 -0.67 -9.29
CA ALA A 42 23.02 -1.30 -8.05
C ALA A 42 24.51 -1.65 -8.11
N ILE A 43 24.94 -2.29 -9.20
CA ILE A 43 26.35 -2.61 -9.45
C ILE A 43 27.21 -1.34 -9.51
N LYS A 44 26.78 -0.31 -10.24
CA LYS A 44 27.47 0.99 -10.31
C LYS A 44 27.65 1.60 -8.93
N LYS A 45 26.61 1.63 -8.08
CA LYS A 45 26.70 2.15 -6.71
C LYS A 45 27.79 1.42 -5.94
N LYS A 46 27.83 0.08 -6.04
CA LYS A 46 28.82 -0.75 -5.36
C LYS A 46 30.24 -0.43 -5.82
N ILE A 47 30.44 -0.28 -7.12
CA ILE A 47 31.74 0.09 -7.71
C ILE A 47 32.19 1.47 -7.23
N LEU A 48 31.29 2.45 -7.18
CA LEU A 48 31.60 3.84 -6.82
C LEU A 48 31.73 4.06 -5.32
N ALA A 49 31.05 3.26 -4.49
CA ALA A 49 31.12 3.35 -3.03
C ALA A 49 32.51 2.96 -2.49
N GLU A 50 33.30 2.22 -3.27
CA GLU A 50 34.61 1.68 -2.89
C GLU A 50 35.79 2.62 -3.21
N GLY A 51 35.61 3.92 -2.97
CA GLY A 51 36.62 4.98 -3.18
C GLY A 51 37.75 5.03 -2.15
N GLY A 52 38.20 3.89 -1.60
CA GLY A 52 39.30 3.79 -0.63
C GLY A 52 39.87 2.38 -0.56
N GLU A 53 41.20 2.30 -0.41
CA GLU A 53 42.11 1.15 -0.56
C GLU A 53 41.53 -0.26 -0.26
N GLU A 54 41.73 -1.18 -1.22
CA GLU A 54 41.32 -2.61 -1.28
C GLU A 54 39.80 -2.91 -1.38
N ALA A 55 39.20 -2.36 -2.43
CA ALA A 55 37.82 -2.56 -2.88
C ALA A 55 37.44 -4.04 -3.18
N ARG A 56 36.56 -4.65 -2.37
CA ARG A 56 35.97 -5.98 -2.62
C ARG A 56 34.63 -5.89 -3.35
N TRP A 57 34.69 -5.44 -4.60
CA TRP A 57 33.54 -5.26 -5.48
C TRP A 57 32.71 -6.52 -5.65
N ASP A 58 33.33 -7.70 -5.53
CA ASP A 58 32.75 -9.03 -5.76
C ASP A 58 31.98 -9.61 -4.57
N ARG A 59 31.84 -8.87 -3.45
CA ARG A 59 31.06 -9.37 -2.30
C ARG A 59 29.58 -9.58 -2.66
N PRO A 60 28.88 -10.56 -2.07
CA PRO A 60 27.43 -10.63 -2.12
C PRO A 60 26.78 -9.32 -1.67
N ASN A 61 25.60 -9.01 -2.22
CA ASN A 61 24.84 -7.80 -1.97
C ASN A 61 23.35 -8.07 -2.21
N ASP A 62 22.52 -7.69 -1.25
CA ASP A 62 21.08 -8.00 -1.31
C ASP A 62 20.35 -7.21 -2.40
N GLU A 63 20.75 -5.97 -2.68
CA GLU A 63 20.20 -5.17 -3.80
C GLU A 63 20.49 -5.89 -5.13
N ILE A 64 21.74 -6.29 -5.38
CA ILE A 64 22.11 -7.04 -6.60
C ILE A 64 21.37 -8.39 -6.69
N LYS A 65 21.30 -9.13 -5.58
CA LYS A 65 20.55 -10.40 -5.52
C LYS A 65 19.09 -10.20 -5.89
N GLU A 66 18.49 -9.12 -5.39
CA GLU A 66 17.11 -8.78 -5.67
C GLU A 66 16.88 -8.45 -7.15
N GLU A 67 17.70 -7.57 -7.73
CA GLU A 67 17.59 -7.14 -9.12
C GLU A 67 17.87 -8.28 -10.11
N LEU A 68 18.79 -9.20 -9.77
CA LEU A 68 19.00 -10.45 -10.54
C LEU A 68 17.73 -11.31 -10.57
N GLY A 69 17.07 -11.47 -9.43
CA GLY A 69 15.83 -12.23 -9.31
C GLY A 69 14.69 -11.62 -10.14
N ASP A 70 14.55 -10.29 -10.12
CA ASP A 70 13.52 -9.60 -10.90
C ASP A 70 13.78 -9.69 -12.41
N ALA A 71 15.03 -9.53 -12.84
CA ALA A 71 15.42 -9.73 -14.24
C ALA A 71 15.11 -11.17 -14.71
N LEU A 72 15.44 -12.19 -13.90
CA LEU A 72 15.11 -13.59 -14.21
C LEU A 72 13.60 -13.82 -14.29
N TRP A 73 12.81 -13.25 -13.37
CA TRP A 73 11.35 -13.34 -13.41
C TRP A 73 10.80 -12.81 -14.75
N TYR A 74 11.27 -11.64 -15.20
CA TYR A 74 10.85 -11.09 -16.48
C TYR A 74 11.39 -11.85 -17.70
N CYS A 75 12.59 -12.45 -17.64
CA CYS A 75 13.06 -13.35 -18.70
C CYS A 75 12.07 -14.49 -18.96
N TYR A 76 11.60 -15.14 -17.90
CA TYR A 76 10.59 -16.21 -18.00
C TYR A 76 9.24 -15.66 -18.44
N SER A 77 8.82 -14.50 -17.93
CA SER A 77 7.56 -13.86 -18.32
C SER A 77 7.53 -13.54 -19.83
N VAL A 78 8.59 -12.91 -20.37
CA VAL A 78 8.72 -12.63 -21.81
C VAL A 78 8.73 -13.92 -22.63
N SER A 79 9.46 -14.95 -22.18
CA SER A 79 9.47 -16.27 -22.84
C SER A 79 8.07 -16.87 -22.94
N GLN A 80 7.33 -16.91 -21.83
CA GLN A 80 5.99 -17.48 -21.77
C GLN A 80 4.97 -16.73 -22.64
N ILE A 81 5.12 -15.41 -22.80
CA ILE A 81 4.22 -14.60 -23.64
C ILE A 81 4.55 -14.76 -25.13
N THR A 82 5.84 -14.93 -25.46
CA THR A 82 6.32 -14.99 -26.84
C THR A 82 6.14 -16.37 -27.47
N ASN A 83 6.12 -17.43 -26.66
CA ASN A 83 5.99 -18.81 -27.13
C ASN A 83 4.59 -19.36 -26.85
N ASP A 84 4.02 -20.10 -27.81
CA ASP A 84 2.68 -20.69 -27.65
C ASP A 84 2.70 -21.97 -26.77
N SER A 85 3.87 -22.56 -26.59
CA SER A 85 4.13 -23.71 -25.71
C SER A 85 5.25 -23.41 -24.73
N HIS A 86 5.42 -24.27 -23.72
CA HIS A 86 6.57 -24.20 -22.81
C HIS A 86 7.89 -24.10 -23.61
N PHE A 87 8.72 -23.11 -23.24
CA PHE A 87 10.04 -22.88 -23.82
C PHE A 87 11.06 -22.70 -22.70
N ASP A 88 11.99 -23.65 -22.62
CA ASP A 88 13.08 -23.62 -21.65
C ASP A 88 14.22 -22.74 -22.18
N ILE A 89 14.29 -21.50 -21.68
CA ILE A 89 15.30 -20.52 -22.09
C ILE A 89 16.72 -20.94 -21.73
N LEU A 90 16.92 -21.67 -20.63
CA LEU A 90 18.26 -22.03 -20.14
C LEU A 90 18.79 -23.24 -20.91
N ALA A 91 17.94 -24.24 -21.18
CA ALA A 91 18.30 -25.35 -22.07
C ALA A 91 18.59 -24.87 -23.50
N ALA A 92 17.80 -23.92 -24.02
CA ALA A 92 18.04 -23.33 -25.32
C ALA A 92 19.37 -22.56 -25.38
N ASP A 93 19.72 -21.83 -24.31
CA ASP A 93 21.01 -21.14 -24.21
C ASP A 93 22.20 -22.11 -24.22
N ILE A 94 22.18 -23.17 -23.42
CA ILE A 94 23.23 -24.20 -23.42
C ILE A 94 23.37 -24.84 -24.81
N ALA A 95 22.26 -25.14 -25.48
CA ALA A 95 22.28 -25.68 -26.84
C ALA A 95 22.91 -24.70 -27.85
N ALA A 96 22.60 -23.40 -27.74
CA ALA A 96 23.17 -22.35 -28.59
C ALA A 96 24.68 -22.19 -28.34
N LEU A 97 25.11 -22.13 -27.08
CA LEU A 97 26.52 -22.06 -26.69
C LEU A 97 27.31 -23.28 -27.18
N ARG A 98 26.74 -24.48 -27.05
CA ARG A 98 27.35 -25.71 -27.58
C ARG A 98 27.51 -25.67 -29.09
N ALA A 99 26.51 -25.19 -29.82
CA ALA A 99 26.59 -25.04 -31.26
C ALA A 99 27.65 -24.00 -31.67
N GLU A 100 27.71 -22.86 -30.96
CA GLU A 100 28.69 -21.80 -31.23
C GLU A 100 30.13 -22.25 -30.96
N ILE A 101 30.39 -22.87 -29.80
CA ILE A 101 31.73 -23.29 -29.37
C ILE A 101 32.22 -24.55 -30.12
N GLY A 102 31.29 -25.38 -30.58
CA GLY A 102 31.56 -26.60 -31.34
C GLY A 102 31.63 -26.39 -32.86
N SER A 103 31.32 -25.19 -33.37
CA SER A 103 31.41 -24.86 -34.80
C SER A 103 32.86 -24.77 -35.29
N ALA A 104 33.05 -24.79 -36.61
CA ALA A 104 34.34 -24.62 -37.27
C ALA A 104 34.51 -23.23 -37.92
N ASP A 105 33.53 -22.33 -37.74
CA ASP A 105 33.54 -20.99 -38.32
C ASP A 105 34.57 -20.05 -37.64
N GLU A 106 34.83 -18.91 -38.28
CA GLU A 106 35.80 -17.92 -37.80
C GLU A 106 35.47 -17.39 -36.40
N ARG A 107 34.18 -17.36 -36.02
CA ARG A 107 33.73 -16.89 -34.72
C ARG A 107 34.04 -17.94 -33.65
N ALA A 108 33.77 -19.22 -33.93
CA ALA A 108 34.14 -20.34 -33.06
C ALA A 108 35.65 -20.41 -32.83
N GLN A 109 36.48 -20.17 -33.87
CA GLN A 109 37.94 -20.11 -33.75
C GLN A 109 38.40 -18.97 -32.82
N LYS A 110 37.78 -17.78 -32.89
CA LYS A 110 38.07 -16.67 -31.96
C LYS A 110 37.62 -16.96 -30.53
N ILE A 111 36.52 -17.69 -30.37
CA ILE A 111 36.05 -18.12 -29.05
C ILE A 111 37.00 -19.19 -28.48
N GLU A 112 37.47 -20.12 -29.31
CA GLU A 112 38.42 -21.16 -28.91
C GLU A 112 39.73 -20.57 -28.39
N THR A 113 40.25 -19.50 -28.99
CA THR A 113 41.49 -18.85 -28.53
C THR A 113 41.33 -18.03 -27.24
N SER A 114 40.10 -17.67 -26.87
CA SER A 114 39.80 -16.90 -25.65
C SER A 114 39.32 -17.76 -24.48
N LEU A 115 38.92 -19.01 -24.73
CA LEU A 115 38.51 -19.95 -23.70
C LEU A 115 39.67 -20.77 -23.17
N ASN A 116 39.61 -21.09 -21.87
CA ASN A 116 40.50 -22.10 -21.31
C ASN A 116 40.21 -23.47 -21.97
N PRO A 117 41.22 -24.15 -22.56
CA PRO A 117 40.99 -25.41 -23.28
C PRO A 117 40.37 -26.52 -22.42
N ALA A 118 40.72 -26.61 -21.14
CA ALA A 118 40.15 -27.59 -20.22
C ALA A 118 38.67 -27.27 -19.94
N LYS A 119 38.35 -26.02 -19.60
CA LYS A 119 36.95 -25.59 -19.39
C LYS A 119 36.10 -25.79 -20.65
N ARG A 120 36.66 -25.54 -21.83
CA ARG A 120 35.97 -25.78 -23.11
C ARG A 120 35.63 -27.25 -23.30
N ALA A 121 36.59 -28.15 -23.08
CA ALA A 121 36.38 -29.58 -23.22
C ALA A 121 35.34 -30.10 -22.21
N GLU A 122 35.43 -29.65 -20.95
CA GLU A 122 34.47 -29.95 -19.89
C GLU A 122 33.05 -29.49 -20.26
N PHE A 123 32.91 -28.24 -20.71
CA PHE A 123 31.63 -27.68 -21.15
C PHE A 123 31.02 -28.49 -22.29
N LEU A 124 31.79 -28.75 -23.35
CA LEU A 124 31.29 -29.48 -24.53
C LEU A 124 30.84 -30.90 -24.20
N GLU A 125 31.47 -31.56 -23.23
CA GLU A 125 31.07 -32.89 -22.77
C GLU A 125 29.81 -32.83 -21.89
N ALA A 126 29.77 -31.92 -20.92
CA ALA A 126 28.62 -31.76 -20.04
C ALA A 126 27.36 -31.30 -20.81
N ALA A 127 27.50 -30.36 -21.76
CA ALA A 127 26.42 -29.83 -22.59
C ALA A 127 25.81 -30.87 -23.56
N LYS A 128 26.44 -32.04 -23.76
CA LYS A 128 25.81 -33.16 -24.52
C LYS A 128 24.61 -33.75 -23.79
N HIS A 129 24.63 -33.69 -22.47
CA HIS A 129 23.68 -34.34 -21.59
C HIS A 129 22.71 -33.34 -20.93
N PHE A 130 22.72 -32.09 -21.39
CA PHE A 130 21.88 -31.02 -20.86
C PHE A 130 20.69 -30.75 -21.81
N PRO A 131 19.45 -30.63 -21.28
CA PRO A 131 19.07 -30.81 -19.88
C PRO A 131 19.03 -32.31 -19.47
N PRO A 132 19.33 -32.65 -18.21
CA PRO A 132 19.28 -34.03 -17.73
C PRO A 132 17.83 -34.54 -17.61
N VAL A 133 17.67 -35.86 -17.72
CA VAL A 133 16.39 -36.54 -17.48
C VAL A 133 15.99 -36.37 -16.01
N GLY A 134 14.82 -35.79 -15.75
CA GLY A 134 14.32 -35.49 -14.39
C GLY A 134 14.44 -34.01 -13.99
N GLY A 135 14.93 -33.15 -14.88
CA GLY A 135 15.03 -31.70 -14.66
C GLY A 135 16.30 -31.29 -13.90
N TYR A 136 16.47 -29.98 -13.71
CA TYR A 136 17.71 -29.39 -13.22
C TYR A 136 17.46 -28.08 -12.46
N THR A 137 18.47 -27.62 -11.73
CA THR A 137 18.39 -26.38 -10.94
C THR A 137 19.02 -25.20 -11.67
N PHE A 138 18.79 -23.98 -11.19
CA PHE A 138 19.44 -22.79 -11.75
C PHE A 138 20.94 -22.82 -11.50
N ASP A 139 21.38 -23.36 -10.37
CA ASP A 139 22.79 -23.57 -10.10
C ASP A 139 23.42 -24.55 -11.10
N ALA A 140 22.72 -25.62 -11.50
CA ALA A 140 23.24 -26.53 -12.52
C ALA A 140 23.47 -25.82 -13.87
N TYR A 141 22.54 -24.95 -14.27
CA TYR A 141 22.74 -24.07 -15.43
C TYR A 141 23.90 -23.09 -15.20
N GLN A 142 23.95 -22.41 -14.06
CA GLN A 142 24.97 -21.41 -13.72
C GLN A 142 26.38 -21.97 -13.84
N HIS A 143 26.63 -23.12 -13.21
CA HIS A 143 27.94 -23.77 -13.22
C HIS A 143 28.37 -24.16 -14.63
N LEU A 144 27.46 -24.71 -15.44
CA LEU A 144 27.74 -25.13 -16.81
C LEU A 144 27.96 -23.92 -17.74
N ALA A 145 27.04 -22.94 -17.69
CA ALA A 145 27.11 -21.74 -18.51
C ALA A 145 28.36 -20.90 -18.22
N PHE A 146 28.76 -20.78 -16.94
CA PHE A 146 29.92 -19.96 -16.56
C PHE A 146 31.27 -20.54 -17.05
N GLN A 147 31.33 -21.83 -17.39
CA GLN A 147 32.53 -22.41 -18.02
C GLN A 147 32.85 -21.77 -19.38
N THR A 148 31.86 -21.13 -20.02
CA THR A 148 32.03 -20.44 -21.31
C THR A 148 32.41 -18.96 -21.16
N ALA A 149 32.68 -18.49 -19.94
CA ALA A 149 33.20 -17.15 -19.69
C ALA A 149 34.56 -16.94 -20.39
N ARG A 150 34.63 -15.89 -21.22
CA ARG A 150 35.80 -15.58 -22.07
C ARG A 150 36.77 -14.58 -21.41
N THR A 151 36.30 -13.87 -20.40
CA THR A 151 37.07 -12.96 -19.56
C THR A 151 36.75 -13.29 -18.09
N ASP A 152 37.44 -12.66 -17.15
CA ASP A 152 37.26 -12.90 -15.73
C ASP A 152 37.17 -11.60 -14.91
N GLY A 153 36.80 -11.76 -13.64
CA GLY A 153 36.76 -10.71 -12.65
C GLY A 153 36.06 -9.44 -13.12
N ARG A 154 36.75 -8.31 -12.94
CA ARG A 154 36.22 -6.98 -13.23
C ARG A 154 35.92 -6.76 -14.72
N VAL A 155 36.76 -7.33 -15.59
CA VAL A 155 36.61 -7.22 -17.05
C VAL A 155 35.34 -7.93 -17.50
N LEU A 156 35.09 -9.14 -16.99
CA LEU A 156 33.84 -9.86 -17.30
C LEU A 156 32.62 -9.07 -16.82
N LEU A 157 32.67 -8.50 -15.62
CA LEU A 157 31.56 -7.68 -15.12
C LEU A 157 31.25 -6.50 -16.06
N GLU A 158 32.26 -5.78 -16.53
CA GLU A 158 32.08 -4.66 -17.46
C GLU A 158 31.55 -5.09 -18.81
N VAL A 159 31.99 -6.25 -19.32
CA VAL A 159 31.42 -6.88 -20.52
C VAL A 159 29.95 -7.21 -20.29
N CYS A 160 29.58 -7.86 -19.18
CA CYS A 160 28.19 -8.19 -18.87
C CYS A 160 27.30 -6.95 -18.83
N LEU A 161 27.75 -5.88 -18.16
CA LEU A 161 27.00 -4.62 -18.09
C LEU A 161 26.79 -4.02 -19.48
N ALA A 162 27.84 -3.96 -20.30
CA ALA A 162 27.75 -3.38 -21.64
C ALA A 162 26.86 -4.19 -22.58
N VAL A 163 26.99 -5.52 -22.56
CA VAL A 163 26.24 -6.42 -23.43
C VAL A 163 24.77 -6.49 -23.01
N LEU A 164 24.44 -6.48 -21.73
CA LEU A 164 23.04 -6.46 -21.28
C LEU A 164 22.27 -5.25 -21.81
N TRP A 165 22.90 -4.06 -21.90
CA TRP A 165 22.28 -2.91 -22.54
C TRP A 165 22.00 -3.14 -24.03
N GLN A 166 22.93 -3.78 -24.74
CA GLN A 166 22.76 -4.12 -26.16
C GLN A 166 21.61 -5.11 -26.35
N LEU A 167 21.57 -6.18 -25.55
CA LEU A 167 20.52 -7.19 -25.60
C LEU A 167 19.15 -6.63 -25.20
N GLY A 168 19.08 -5.72 -24.24
CA GLY A 168 17.85 -5.01 -23.90
C GLY A 168 17.32 -4.18 -25.07
N ALA A 169 18.20 -3.49 -25.80
CA ALA A 169 17.83 -2.76 -27.00
C ALA A 169 17.39 -3.69 -28.14
N GLU A 170 18.05 -4.84 -28.33
CA GLU A 170 17.63 -5.88 -29.29
C GLU A 170 16.23 -6.42 -28.98
N LEU A 171 15.92 -6.68 -27.70
CA LEU A 171 14.60 -7.15 -27.29
C LEU A 171 13.49 -6.13 -27.55
N LEU A 172 13.72 -4.85 -27.26
CA LEU A 172 12.71 -3.81 -27.46
C LEU A 172 12.44 -3.49 -28.93
N ARG A 173 13.33 -3.92 -29.82
CA ARG A 173 13.19 -3.67 -31.25
C ARG A 173 11.88 -4.23 -31.83
N VAL A 174 11.38 -5.33 -31.27
CA VAL A 174 10.12 -5.97 -31.70
C VAL A 174 8.88 -5.11 -31.41
N THR A 175 8.98 -4.09 -30.55
CA THR A 175 7.87 -3.19 -30.24
C THR A 175 7.82 -1.98 -31.18
N LEU A 176 8.84 -1.80 -32.03
CA LEU A 176 8.88 -0.68 -32.95
C LEU A 176 7.86 -0.84 -34.08
N PRO A 177 7.20 0.25 -34.52
CA PRO A 177 6.43 0.23 -35.76
C PRO A 177 7.30 -0.19 -36.95
N LYS A 178 6.69 -0.80 -37.97
CA LYS A 178 7.42 -1.30 -39.16
C LYS A 178 8.35 -0.27 -39.79
N ILE A 179 7.91 0.99 -39.87
CA ILE A 179 8.73 2.09 -40.41
C ILE A 179 9.98 2.34 -39.55
N GLU A 180 9.85 2.33 -38.22
CA GLU A 180 10.97 2.54 -37.30
C GLU A 180 11.98 1.38 -37.33
N ILE A 181 11.52 0.14 -37.51
CA ILE A 181 12.42 -1.01 -37.72
C ILE A 181 13.29 -0.78 -38.97
N THR A 182 12.70 -0.27 -40.06
CA THR A 182 13.44 0.00 -41.29
C THR A 182 14.40 1.19 -41.19
N LEU A 183 14.12 2.17 -40.34
CA LEU A 183 14.95 3.36 -40.18
C LEU A 183 16.10 3.13 -39.18
N ASN A 184 15.85 2.44 -38.06
CA ASN A 184 16.80 2.35 -36.95
C ASN A 184 17.70 1.12 -37.01
N LYS A 185 18.46 0.89 -38.08
CA LYS A 185 19.17 -0.40 -38.32
C LYS A 185 20.44 -0.68 -37.50
N ASN A 186 20.78 0.18 -36.53
CA ASN A 186 22.01 0.04 -35.73
C ASN A 186 21.96 -1.11 -34.71
N VAL A 187 20.77 -1.65 -34.45
CA VAL A 187 20.54 -2.79 -33.55
C VAL A 187 20.03 -3.95 -34.40
N ALA A 188 20.56 -5.15 -34.17
CA ALA A 188 20.23 -6.33 -34.96
C ALA A 188 18.80 -6.82 -34.69
N ASP A 189 18.14 -7.31 -35.74
CA ASP A 189 16.86 -8.01 -35.63
C ASP A 189 17.12 -9.49 -35.31
N ARG A 190 16.92 -9.88 -34.05
CA ARG A 190 17.18 -11.26 -33.59
C ARG A 190 15.94 -11.87 -32.93
N PRO A 191 15.73 -13.20 -33.04
CA PRO A 191 14.62 -13.86 -32.35
C PRO A 191 14.72 -13.65 -30.83
N SER A 192 13.62 -13.26 -30.19
CA SER A 192 13.60 -12.93 -28.75
C SER A 192 14.15 -14.06 -27.88
N ASN A 193 13.86 -15.32 -28.20
CA ASN A 193 14.36 -16.47 -27.43
C ASN A 193 15.90 -16.57 -27.41
N ILE A 194 16.58 -16.18 -28.49
CA ILE A 194 18.05 -16.17 -28.54
C ILE A 194 18.58 -15.04 -27.64
N VAL A 195 17.99 -13.85 -27.75
CA VAL A 195 18.39 -12.69 -26.94
C VAL A 195 18.13 -12.94 -25.46
N LEU A 196 17.02 -13.60 -25.10
CA LEU A 196 16.70 -14.00 -23.73
C LEU A 196 17.73 -14.98 -23.16
N GLY A 197 18.16 -15.99 -23.94
CA GLY A 197 19.21 -16.93 -23.53
C GLY A 197 20.53 -16.21 -23.21
N GLU A 198 20.93 -15.28 -24.08
CA GLU A 198 22.13 -14.47 -23.85
C GLU A 198 21.97 -13.55 -22.63
N ILE A 199 20.80 -12.97 -22.39
CA ILE A 199 20.54 -12.20 -21.16
C ILE A 199 20.71 -13.10 -19.93
N THR A 200 20.10 -14.29 -19.92
CA THR A 200 20.22 -15.22 -18.79
C THR A 200 21.66 -15.65 -18.55
N TRP A 201 22.47 -15.82 -19.59
CA TRP A 201 23.90 -16.11 -19.46
C TRP A 201 24.63 -14.98 -18.75
N HIS A 202 24.37 -13.71 -19.12
CA HIS A 202 25.03 -12.56 -18.47
C HIS A 202 24.56 -12.36 -17.03
N LEU A 203 23.28 -12.57 -16.72
CA LEU A 203 22.77 -12.56 -15.34
C LEU A 203 23.45 -13.64 -14.49
N SER A 204 23.59 -14.85 -15.03
CA SER A 204 24.29 -15.99 -14.42
C SER A 204 25.78 -15.72 -14.20
N ALA A 205 26.45 -15.12 -15.18
CA ALA A 205 27.85 -14.73 -15.07
C ALA A 205 28.06 -13.69 -13.96
N MET A 206 27.17 -12.70 -13.85
CA MET A 206 27.23 -11.73 -12.74
C MET A 206 26.97 -12.40 -11.39
N ALA A 207 25.96 -13.26 -11.26
CA ALA A 207 25.75 -14.02 -10.02
C ALA A 207 27.01 -14.79 -9.60
N SER A 208 27.67 -15.42 -10.56
CA SER A 208 28.94 -16.15 -10.34
C SER A 208 30.08 -15.22 -9.91
N LEU A 209 30.21 -14.03 -10.52
CA LEU A 209 31.21 -13.04 -10.12
C LEU A 209 30.99 -12.47 -8.72
N TYR A 210 29.73 -12.40 -8.27
CA TYR A 210 29.36 -11.93 -6.93
C TYR A 210 29.26 -13.06 -5.89
N HIS A 211 29.67 -14.28 -6.24
CA HIS A 211 29.60 -15.47 -5.39
C HIS A 211 28.17 -15.75 -4.87
N MET A 212 27.18 -15.56 -5.73
CA MET A 212 25.76 -15.84 -5.45
C MET A 212 25.30 -17.10 -6.17
N SER A 213 24.55 -17.94 -5.46
CA SER A 213 23.78 -19.06 -6.05
C SER A 213 22.55 -18.51 -6.77
N LEU A 214 22.30 -18.96 -8.00
CA LEU A 214 21.06 -18.64 -8.70
C LEU A 214 19.86 -19.36 -8.09
N ASP A 215 20.03 -20.53 -7.47
CA ASP A 215 18.97 -21.17 -6.71
C ASP A 215 18.52 -20.27 -5.54
N ASP A 216 19.46 -19.67 -4.82
CA ASP A 216 19.19 -18.71 -3.73
C ASP A 216 18.55 -17.41 -4.24
N VAL A 217 18.95 -16.92 -5.42
CA VAL A 217 18.36 -15.74 -6.08
C VAL A 217 16.90 -16.00 -6.43
N VAL A 218 16.64 -17.16 -7.05
CA VAL A 218 15.29 -17.59 -7.44
C VAL A 218 14.41 -17.82 -6.22
N GLU A 219 14.92 -18.45 -5.16
CA GLU A 219 14.16 -18.64 -3.93
C GLU A 219 13.79 -17.30 -3.27
N ALA A 220 14.74 -16.35 -3.21
CA ALA A 220 14.47 -15.00 -2.70
C ALA A 220 13.44 -14.26 -3.57
N ASN A 221 13.52 -14.38 -4.89
CA ASN A 221 12.50 -13.82 -5.79
C ASN A 221 11.12 -14.46 -5.53
N CYS A 222 11.03 -15.77 -5.43
CA CYS A 222 9.77 -16.46 -5.13
C CYS A 222 9.17 -16.01 -3.79
N ALA A 223 9.98 -15.93 -2.74
CA ALA A 223 9.53 -15.45 -1.43
C ALA A 223 8.98 -14.02 -1.54
N LYS A 224 9.69 -13.14 -2.24
CA LYS A 224 9.28 -11.75 -2.46
C LYS A 224 7.97 -11.64 -3.25
N VAL A 225 7.86 -12.38 -4.36
CA VAL A 225 6.70 -12.32 -5.26
C VAL A 225 5.46 -12.95 -4.60
N ARG A 226 5.61 -14.06 -3.85
CA ARG A 226 4.51 -14.63 -3.04
C ARG A 226 4.02 -13.64 -2.00
N PHE A 227 4.95 -13.04 -1.25
CA PHE A 227 4.63 -12.06 -0.22
C PHE A 227 3.89 -10.82 -0.76
N ARG A 228 4.02 -10.54 -2.07
CA ARG A 228 3.24 -9.52 -2.78
C ARG A 228 1.89 -10.03 -3.31
N SER A 229 1.84 -11.23 -3.88
CA SER A 229 0.72 -11.69 -4.71
C SER A 229 -0.28 -12.61 -3.98
N GLU A 230 0.17 -13.34 -2.96
CA GLU A 230 -0.68 -14.26 -2.19
C GLU A 230 -1.22 -13.56 -0.94
N ARG A 231 -2.50 -13.18 -0.98
CA ARG A 231 -3.25 -12.71 0.19
C ARG A 231 -3.57 -13.92 1.08
N GLY A 232 -2.64 -14.23 1.98
CA GLY A 232 -2.71 -15.36 2.90
C GLY A 232 -3.42 -15.05 4.21
N ALA A 233 -3.08 -15.79 5.25
CA ALA A 233 -3.50 -15.46 6.61
C ALA A 233 -2.87 -14.14 7.05
N HIS A 234 -3.63 -13.34 7.79
CA HIS A 234 -3.12 -12.11 8.40
C HIS A 234 -1.99 -12.42 9.39
N THR A 235 -1.05 -11.49 9.51
CA THR A 235 -0.08 -11.51 10.59
C THR A 235 -0.83 -11.45 11.94
N PRO A 236 -0.47 -12.27 12.95
CA PRO A 236 -1.08 -12.19 14.28
C PRO A 236 -1.00 -10.77 14.86
N LEU A 237 -1.98 -10.38 15.67
CA LEU A 237 -1.95 -9.05 16.30
C LEU A 237 -0.81 -9.00 17.32
N HIS A 238 0.03 -7.96 17.23
CA HIS A 238 1.27 -7.81 18.02
C HIS A 238 1.05 -7.69 19.54
N ASP A 239 -0.20 -7.62 20.00
CA ASP A 239 -0.58 -7.53 21.41
C ASP A 239 -1.42 -8.72 21.92
N GLU A 240 -1.66 -9.78 21.14
CA GLU A 240 -2.50 -10.93 21.57
C GLU A 240 -2.05 -11.56 22.89
N GLY A 241 -0.74 -11.60 23.14
CA GLY A 241 -0.14 -12.14 24.37
C GLY A 241 -0.01 -11.15 25.54
N ARG A 242 -0.55 -9.93 25.42
CA ARG A 242 -0.41 -8.86 26.42
C ARG A 242 -1.62 -8.75 27.33
N ASP A 243 -1.47 -8.02 28.44
CA ASP A 243 -2.59 -7.72 29.33
C ASP A 243 -3.72 -7.00 28.57
N THR A 244 -4.98 -7.26 28.91
CA THR A 244 -6.15 -6.67 28.23
C THR A 244 -6.18 -5.13 28.24
N LYS A 245 -5.54 -4.49 29.24
CA LYS A 245 -5.36 -3.04 29.31
C LYS A 245 -4.35 -2.50 28.29
N GLU A 246 -3.43 -3.34 27.82
CA GLU A 246 -2.37 -3.01 26.86
C GLU A 246 -2.72 -3.43 25.43
N GLN A 247 -3.75 -4.26 25.27
CA GLN A 247 -4.30 -4.59 23.97
C GLN A 247 -5.14 -3.43 23.43
N PHE A 248 -5.09 -3.18 22.13
CA PHE A 248 -6.14 -2.36 21.50
C PHE A 248 -7.51 -3.06 21.64
N PRO A 249 -8.61 -2.31 21.84
CA PRO A 249 -9.93 -2.89 21.69
C PRO A 249 -10.06 -3.50 20.29
N ARG A 250 -10.60 -4.72 20.19
CA ARG A 250 -10.70 -5.40 18.87
C ARG A 250 -11.72 -4.75 17.94
N LEU A 251 -12.67 -4.02 18.50
CA LEU A 251 -13.63 -3.18 17.81
C LEU A 251 -13.80 -1.88 18.59
N PHE A 252 -13.61 -0.74 17.92
CA PHE A 252 -13.87 0.57 18.52
C PHE A 252 -14.22 1.63 17.49
N GLU A 253 -14.72 2.77 17.98
CA GLU A 253 -15.10 3.92 17.17
C GLU A 253 -14.24 5.13 17.56
N VAL A 254 -13.81 5.90 16.55
CA VAL A 254 -13.21 7.22 16.73
C VAL A 254 -14.05 8.25 15.99
N ALA A 255 -14.52 9.27 16.72
CA ALA A 255 -15.30 10.36 16.13
C ALA A 255 -14.40 11.56 15.82
N PHE A 256 -14.34 11.95 14.55
CA PHE A 256 -13.70 13.16 14.08
C PHE A 256 -14.73 14.29 14.04
N VAL A 257 -14.60 15.23 14.98
CA VAL A 257 -15.55 16.32 15.17
C VAL A 257 -14.93 17.64 14.78
N ARG A 258 -15.71 18.47 14.09
CA ARG A 258 -15.29 19.78 13.66
C ARG A 258 -15.52 20.80 14.79
N VAL A 259 -14.45 21.17 15.48
CA VAL A 259 -14.50 22.11 16.63
C VAL A 259 -14.30 23.58 16.21
N GLY A 260 -14.00 23.81 14.93
CA GLY A 260 -13.96 25.14 14.33
C GLY A 260 -13.82 25.08 12.80
N PRO A 261 -13.76 26.22 12.10
CA PRO A 261 -13.74 26.25 10.63
C PRO A 261 -12.66 25.37 10.00
N GLN A 262 -11.44 25.41 10.53
CA GLN A 262 -10.29 24.62 10.07
C GLN A 262 -9.67 23.77 11.19
N LYS A 263 -10.48 23.36 12.18
CA LYS A 263 -10.03 22.57 13.32
C LYS A 263 -10.85 21.29 13.46
N SER A 264 -10.14 20.18 13.58
CA SER A 264 -10.70 18.85 13.85
C SER A 264 -10.22 18.36 15.21
N ARG A 265 -11.06 17.60 15.91
CA ARG A 265 -10.74 16.94 17.17
C ARG A 265 -11.25 15.51 17.13
N MET A 266 -10.42 14.57 17.53
CA MET A 266 -10.82 13.17 17.67
C MET A 266 -11.35 12.88 19.07
N TYR A 267 -12.34 12.00 19.15
CA TYR A 267 -12.85 11.45 20.40
C TYR A 267 -12.87 9.92 20.37
N PHE A 268 -12.44 9.31 21.46
CA PHE A 268 -12.52 7.89 21.75
C PHE A 268 -13.11 7.71 23.15
N ASP A 269 -14.19 6.93 23.26
CA ASP A 269 -14.88 6.64 24.52
C ASP A 269 -15.23 7.90 25.33
N GLY A 270 -15.82 8.90 24.65
CA GLY A 270 -16.21 10.18 25.28
C GLY A 270 -15.05 11.07 25.73
N ARG A 271 -13.81 10.72 25.37
CA ARG A 271 -12.61 11.48 25.72
C ARG A 271 -11.87 11.94 24.47
N PRO A 272 -11.21 13.10 24.54
CA PRO A 272 -10.34 13.56 23.48
C PRO A 272 -9.21 12.57 23.21
N LEU A 273 -8.95 12.29 21.94
CA LEU A 273 -7.84 11.45 21.49
C LEU A 273 -6.81 12.35 20.79
N GLY A 274 -5.78 12.78 21.51
CA GLY A 274 -4.78 13.72 20.99
C GLY A 274 -5.21 15.19 21.06
N ASP A 275 -4.44 16.03 20.37
CA ASP A 275 -4.63 17.47 20.30
C ASP A 275 -5.56 17.88 19.15
N ASP A 276 -5.98 19.15 19.14
CA ASP A 276 -6.77 19.70 18.03
C ASP A 276 -5.88 19.86 16.80
N LEU A 277 -6.34 19.35 15.66
CA LEU A 277 -5.58 19.34 14.41
C LEU A 277 -6.04 20.43 13.45
N THR A 278 -5.05 21.05 12.82
CA THR A 278 -5.14 21.97 11.69
C THR A 278 -4.29 21.43 10.54
N ASP A 279 -4.48 21.96 9.33
CA ASP A 279 -3.68 21.49 8.17
C ASP A 279 -2.20 21.85 8.28
N ASN A 280 -1.86 22.88 9.06
CA ASN A 280 -0.49 23.38 9.20
C ASN A 280 0.18 23.70 7.86
N PHE A 281 -0.62 24.11 6.88
CA PHE A 281 -0.19 24.42 5.52
C PHE A 281 -0.86 25.71 5.01
N TYR A 282 -0.29 26.33 3.97
CA TYR A 282 -0.80 27.58 3.40
C TYR A 282 -2.16 27.39 2.71
N ASP A 283 -2.39 26.22 2.12
CA ASP A 283 -3.63 25.84 1.45
C ASP A 283 -4.39 24.79 2.27
N ASP A 284 -5.72 24.77 2.18
CA ASP A 284 -6.57 23.75 2.82
C ASP A 284 -6.45 22.43 2.06
N ASP A 285 -5.51 21.58 2.47
CA ASP A 285 -5.26 20.25 1.91
C ASP A 285 -5.96 19.14 2.69
N GLY A 286 -6.59 19.48 3.83
CA GLY A 286 -7.30 18.54 4.69
C GLY A 286 -6.39 17.68 5.57
N TYR A 287 -5.09 17.99 5.66
CA TYR A 287 -4.12 17.23 6.47
C TYR A 287 -4.55 17.11 7.95
N ARG A 288 -5.42 17.97 8.47
CA ARG A 288 -6.06 17.81 9.80
C ARG A 288 -6.80 16.48 10.04
N PHE A 289 -7.07 15.70 8.99
CA PHE A 289 -7.71 14.39 9.07
C PHE A 289 -6.73 13.21 8.90
N HIS A 290 -5.42 13.47 8.76
CA HIS A 290 -4.42 12.43 8.49
C HIS A 290 -4.38 11.32 9.55
N ASP A 291 -4.76 11.62 10.80
CA ASP A 291 -4.74 10.64 11.89
C ASP A 291 -5.59 9.39 11.64
N VAL A 292 -6.55 9.45 10.71
CA VAL A 292 -7.28 8.25 10.27
C VAL A 292 -6.37 7.19 9.64
N ILE A 293 -5.22 7.59 9.10
CA ILE A 293 -4.22 6.68 8.57
C ILE A 293 -3.59 5.88 9.72
N HIS A 294 -3.34 6.47 10.91
CA HIS A 294 -2.95 5.69 12.09
C HIS A 294 -3.99 4.61 12.41
N LEU A 295 -5.29 4.95 12.36
CA LEU A 295 -6.36 3.98 12.61
C LEU A 295 -6.36 2.84 11.59
N ALA A 296 -5.98 3.11 10.34
CA ALA A 296 -5.81 2.09 9.32
C ALA A 296 -4.62 1.16 9.61
N LEU A 297 -3.49 1.72 10.07
CA LEU A 297 -2.34 0.92 10.53
C LEU A 297 -2.73 0.01 11.71
N ILE A 298 -3.56 0.49 12.65
CA ILE A 298 -4.11 -0.35 13.73
C ILE A 298 -4.97 -1.47 13.17
N ALA A 299 -5.96 -1.15 12.33
CA ALA A 299 -6.90 -2.14 11.80
C ALA A 299 -6.17 -3.26 11.04
N HIS A 300 -5.29 -2.88 10.11
CA HIS A 300 -4.68 -3.80 9.16
C HIS A 300 -3.40 -4.43 9.67
N LEU A 301 -2.56 -3.67 10.40
CA LEU A 301 -1.24 -4.13 10.83
C LEU A 301 -1.19 -4.46 12.33
N GLY A 302 -2.16 -4.01 13.12
CA GLY A 302 -2.11 -4.13 14.59
C GLY A 302 -1.10 -3.18 15.23
N TRP A 303 -0.66 -2.16 14.52
CA TRP A 303 0.48 -1.31 14.87
C TRP A 303 0.12 0.17 14.82
N SER A 304 0.38 0.88 15.92
CA SER A 304 0.40 2.35 16.01
C SER A 304 0.95 2.77 17.37
N PRO A 305 2.27 2.96 17.53
CA PRO A 305 2.86 3.49 18.76
C PRO A 305 2.29 4.87 19.15
N VAL A 306 1.90 5.71 18.18
CA VAL A 306 1.26 7.01 18.42
C VAL A 306 -0.07 6.80 19.14
N VAL A 307 -1.00 6.05 18.54
CA VAL A 307 -2.33 5.85 19.11
C VAL A 307 -2.30 4.99 20.37
N ARG A 308 -1.37 4.03 20.51
CA ARG A 308 -1.13 3.33 21.80
C ARG A 308 -0.85 4.33 22.92
N GLY A 309 0.01 5.32 22.66
CA GLY A 309 0.30 6.40 23.59
C GLY A 309 -0.93 7.23 23.94
N LEU A 310 -1.69 7.65 22.93
CA LEU A 310 -2.90 8.46 23.11
C LEU A 310 -4.01 7.72 23.88
N MET A 311 -4.17 6.42 23.61
CA MET A 311 -5.15 5.56 24.30
C MET A 311 -4.68 5.08 25.68
N ARG A 312 -3.44 5.39 26.09
CA ARG A 312 -2.81 4.86 27.31
C ARG A 312 -2.77 3.32 27.34
N ARG A 313 -2.40 2.72 26.21
CA ARG A 313 -2.32 1.26 25.98
C ARG A 313 -0.91 0.84 25.54
N LYS A 314 0.12 1.50 26.07
CA LYS A 314 1.49 1.02 25.88
C LYS A 314 1.69 -0.31 26.62
N ARG A 315 2.59 -1.16 26.12
CA ARG A 315 2.87 -2.49 26.65
C ARG A 315 4.07 -2.43 27.61
N ASP A 316 3.80 -2.17 28.89
CA ASP A 316 4.79 -1.90 29.94
C ASP A 316 4.75 -2.90 31.12
N SER A 317 3.78 -3.82 31.12
CA SER A 317 3.57 -4.81 32.18
C SER A 317 4.67 -5.88 32.22
N ALA A 318 5.22 -6.24 31.06
CA ALA A 318 6.29 -7.22 30.95
C ALA A 318 7.65 -6.51 30.96
N ASN A 319 8.63 -7.12 31.64
CA ASN A 319 10.00 -6.61 31.68
C ASN A 319 10.78 -7.03 30.41
N ASP A 320 10.30 -6.64 29.23
CA ASP A 320 10.81 -7.09 27.92
C ASP A 320 11.11 -5.94 26.92
N ARG A 321 11.20 -4.70 27.41
CA ARG A 321 11.57 -3.49 26.65
C ARG A 321 10.61 -3.11 25.50
N VAL A 322 9.46 -3.77 25.34
CA VAL A 322 8.51 -3.43 24.28
C VAL A 322 8.00 -2.00 24.38
N ASP A 323 7.78 -1.49 25.59
CA ASP A 323 7.42 -0.08 25.82
C ASP A 323 8.47 0.92 25.27
N GLU A 324 9.75 0.56 25.38
CA GLU A 324 10.89 1.39 24.99
C GLU A 324 11.13 1.34 23.48
N VAL A 325 11.02 0.15 22.90
CA VAL A 325 11.38 -0.12 21.49
C VAL A 325 10.19 0.06 20.56
N GLU A 326 9.08 -0.63 20.83
CA GLU A 326 7.94 -0.75 19.92
C GLU A 326 6.89 0.34 20.17
N ASP A 327 6.68 0.75 21.42
CA ASP A 327 5.71 1.80 21.80
C ASP A 327 6.38 3.15 22.14
N GLY A 328 7.72 3.19 22.05
CA GLY A 328 8.56 4.29 22.48
C GLY A 328 8.65 5.46 21.48
N GLY A 329 9.44 6.47 21.84
CA GLY A 329 9.54 7.71 21.05
C GLY A 329 10.05 7.49 19.61
N ARG A 330 11.02 6.59 19.40
CA ARG A 330 11.56 6.30 18.06
C ARG A 330 10.50 5.68 17.16
N ALA A 331 9.73 4.70 17.67
CA ALA A 331 8.67 4.05 16.90
C ALA A 331 7.57 5.05 16.52
N LYS A 332 7.21 5.99 17.40
CA LYS A 332 6.27 7.09 17.08
C LYS A 332 6.77 7.96 15.93
N VAL A 333 8.03 8.38 15.96
CA VAL A 333 8.63 9.19 14.89
C VAL A 333 8.63 8.42 13.56
N VAL A 334 8.91 7.11 13.60
CA VAL A 334 8.87 6.25 12.41
C VAL A 334 7.44 6.15 11.85
N GLU A 335 6.43 5.99 12.70
CA GLU A 335 5.02 5.98 12.28
C GLU A 335 4.61 7.28 11.58
N GLU A 336 4.96 8.44 12.14
CA GLU A 336 4.71 9.74 11.50
C GLU A 336 5.41 9.87 10.14
N LEU A 337 6.66 9.40 10.03
CA LEU A 337 7.41 9.37 8.78
C LEU A 337 6.71 8.49 7.73
N VAL A 338 6.22 7.31 8.12
CA VAL A 338 5.46 6.40 7.26
C VAL A 338 4.21 7.10 6.71
N ILE A 339 3.42 7.77 7.55
CA ILE A 339 2.23 8.49 7.11
C ILE A 339 2.59 9.64 6.18
N LYS A 340 3.65 10.40 6.51
CA LYS A 340 4.11 11.49 5.64
C LYS A 340 4.55 10.98 4.27
N ALA A 341 5.23 9.83 4.21
CA ALA A 341 5.65 9.20 2.97
C ALA A 341 4.45 8.75 2.11
N ILE A 342 3.46 8.10 2.74
CA ILE A 342 2.20 7.71 2.08
C ILE A 342 1.51 8.94 1.49
N HIS A 343 1.31 9.98 2.29
CA HIS A 343 0.65 11.20 1.84
C HIS A 343 1.42 11.88 0.70
N SER A 344 2.75 12.02 0.83
CA SER A 344 3.58 12.69 -0.16
C SER A 344 3.59 11.96 -1.50
N GLU A 345 3.68 10.63 -1.49
CA GLU A 345 3.67 9.84 -2.73
C GLU A 345 2.28 9.85 -3.37
N GLY A 346 1.22 9.70 -2.58
CA GLY A 346 -0.16 9.75 -3.06
C GLY A 346 -0.51 11.10 -3.69
N ASP A 347 -0.12 12.20 -3.05
CA ASP A 347 -0.40 13.56 -3.52
C ASP A 347 0.38 13.87 -4.81
N LYS A 348 1.67 13.46 -4.86
CA LYS A 348 2.49 13.57 -6.06
C LYS A 348 1.87 12.84 -7.25
N GLN A 349 1.40 11.60 -7.05
CA GLN A 349 0.76 10.82 -8.12
C GLN A 349 -0.58 11.44 -8.55
N ALA A 350 -1.42 11.87 -7.61
CA ALA A 350 -2.70 12.49 -7.92
C ALA A 350 -2.54 13.80 -8.72
N LYS A 351 -1.54 14.62 -8.37
CA LYS A 351 -1.17 15.83 -9.10
C LYS A 351 -0.68 15.50 -10.51
N ALA A 352 0.20 14.50 -10.65
CA ALA A 352 0.70 14.06 -11.95
C ALA A 352 -0.41 13.53 -12.88
N ALA A 353 -1.46 12.92 -12.32
CA ALA A 353 -2.62 12.42 -13.06
C ALA A 353 -3.64 13.50 -13.43
N GLY A 354 -3.45 14.76 -13.01
CA GLY A 354 -4.42 15.84 -13.22
C GLY A 354 -5.72 15.64 -12.45
N CYS A 355 -5.72 14.78 -11.42
CA CYS A 355 -6.90 14.46 -10.63
C CYS A 355 -7.16 15.45 -9.46
N CYS A 356 -6.30 16.46 -9.30
CA CYS A 356 -6.43 17.48 -8.26
C CYS A 356 -7.24 18.68 -8.78
N GLY A 357 -8.44 18.89 -8.25
CA GLY A 357 -9.22 20.11 -8.47
C GLY A 357 -8.85 21.20 -7.47
N ILE A 358 -8.87 22.46 -7.89
CA ILE A 358 -8.66 23.60 -6.98
C ILE A 358 -9.81 23.61 -5.94
N GLY A 359 -9.47 23.55 -4.65
CA GLY A 359 -10.43 23.58 -3.55
C GLY A 359 -11.21 22.27 -3.31
N ALA A 360 -10.86 21.17 -3.99
CA ALA A 360 -11.43 19.86 -3.76
C ALA A 360 -10.42 18.93 -3.04
N PRO A 361 -10.86 18.05 -2.12
CA PRO A 361 -9.98 17.07 -1.52
C PRO A 361 -9.28 16.20 -2.56
N THR A 362 -7.96 16.06 -2.44
CA THR A 362 -7.20 15.12 -3.27
C THR A 362 -7.50 13.68 -2.87
N ARG A 363 -7.93 12.85 -3.82
CA ARG A 363 -8.08 11.41 -3.58
C ARG A 363 -6.74 10.70 -3.79
N LEU A 364 -6.08 10.35 -2.68
CA LEU A 364 -4.82 9.61 -2.71
C LEU A 364 -5.08 8.14 -3.08
N PHE A 365 -4.26 7.59 -3.98
CA PHE A 365 -4.34 6.19 -4.43
C PHE A 365 -5.77 5.68 -4.76
N PRO A 366 -6.46 6.25 -5.76
CA PRO A 366 -7.85 5.87 -6.10
C PRO A 366 -8.00 4.39 -6.53
N ALA A 367 -6.90 3.71 -6.85
CA ALA A 367 -6.84 2.28 -7.11
C ALA A 367 -5.62 1.68 -6.40
N ARG A 368 -5.76 0.45 -5.89
CA ARG A 368 -4.69 -0.30 -5.22
C ARG A 368 -3.42 -0.42 -6.08
N SER A 369 -3.59 -0.57 -7.40
CA SER A 369 -2.49 -0.66 -8.37
C SER A 369 -1.57 0.56 -8.41
N LEU A 370 -1.99 1.70 -7.84
CA LEU A 370 -1.18 2.92 -7.74
C LEU A 370 -0.24 2.92 -6.52
N ILE A 371 -0.50 2.04 -5.55
CA ILE A 371 0.41 1.76 -4.43
C ILE A 371 1.55 0.90 -4.98
N ASN A 372 2.52 1.57 -5.57
CA ASN A 372 3.61 0.89 -6.25
C ASN A 372 4.53 0.18 -5.25
N PHE A 373 5.21 -0.85 -5.73
CA PHE A 373 6.08 -1.67 -4.88
C PHE A 373 7.26 -0.88 -4.29
N ARG A 374 7.73 0.15 -4.99
CA ARG A 374 8.78 1.04 -4.48
C ARG A 374 8.35 1.76 -3.21
N LEU A 375 7.11 2.24 -3.13
CA LEU A 375 6.57 2.81 -1.90
C LEU A 375 6.58 1.77 -0.79
N LEU A 376 6.03 0.58 -1.03
CA LEU A 376 5.98 -0.50 -0.03
C LEU A 376 7.37 -0.90 0.49
N LYS A 377 8.37 -1.03 -0.39
CA LYS A 377 9.77 -1.26 0.01
C LYS A 377 10.30 -0.12 0.90
N THR A 378 10.00 1.12 0.53
CA THR A 378 10.44 2.30 1.29
C THR A 378 9.82 2.32 2.68
N LEU A 379 8.53 2.02 2.80
CA LEU A 379 7.84 1.93 4.08
C LEU A 379 8.45 0.82 4.96
N ARG A 380 8.72 -0.35 4.38
CA ARG A 380 9.37 -1.46 5.08
C ARG A 380 10.76 -1.08 5.60
N MET A 381 11.56 -0.39 4.78
CA MET A 381 12.87 0.12 5.19
C MET A 381 12.77 1.10 6.37
N TYR A 382 11.71 1.94 6.45
CA TYR A 382 11.53 2.85 7.57
C TYR A 382 11.23 2.13 8.89
N VAL A 383 10.53 1.00 8.83
CA VAL A 383 10.14 0.21 10.01
C VAL A 383 11.10 -0.94 10.32
N ASP A 384 12.26 -0.99 9.65
CA ASP A 384 13.29 -2.00 9.86
C ASP A 384 13.64 -2.15 11.35
N GLY A 385 13.58 -3.39 11.84
CA GLY A 385 13.82 -3.72 13.24
C GLY A 385 12.66 -3.43 14.21
N LEU A 386 11.48 -3.01 13.73
CA LEU A 386 10.24 -2.94 14.52
C LEU A 386 9.34 -4.15 14.25
N GLU A 387 8.42 -4.46 15.17
CA GLU A 387 7.53 -5.63 15.06
C GLU A 387 6.67 -5.63 13.79
N VAL A 388 6.28 -4.43 13.32
CA VAL A 388 5.42 -4.23 12.15
C VAL A 388 6.10 -4.61 10.83
N GLU A 389 7.43 -4.75 10.83
CA GLU A 389 8.17 -5.22 9.66
C GLU A 389 7.75 -6.65 9.25
N LYS A 390 7.20 -7.43 10.19
CA LYS A 390 6.69 -8.79 9.96
C LYS A 390 5.41 -8.81 9.13
N ASN A 391 4.68 -7.68 9.05
CA ASN A 391 3.44 -7.59 8.29
C ASN A 391 3.67 -7.74 6.78
N ALA A 392 2.75 -8.44 6.11
CA ALA A 392 2.86 -8.70 4.69
C ALA A 392 2.68 -7.44 3.84
N PHE A 393 3.32 -7.36 2.66
CA PHE A 393 3.18 -6.18 1.78
C PHE A 393 1.73 -5.93 1.36
N TRP A 394 0.92 -6.98 1.22
CA TRP A 394 -0.51 -6.83 0.91
C TRP A 394 -1.31 -6.28 2.10
N GLU A 395 -0.90 -6.54 3.35
CA GLU A 395 -1.51 -5.91 4.54
C GLU A 395 -1.16 -4.42 4.60
N TRP A 396 0.08 -4.06 4.24
CA TRP A 396 0.47 -2.66 4.07
C TRP A 396 -0.31 -1.98 2.95
N GLU A 397 -0.52 -2.65 1.81
CA GLU A 397 -1.37 -2.15 0.72
C GLU A 397 -2.81 -1.91 1.20
N ASP A 398 -3.39 -2.83 1.98
CA ASP A 398 -4.72 -2.68 2.58
C ASP A 398 -4.79 -1.50 3.55
N ALA A 399 -3.79 -1.36 4.42
CA ALA A 399 -3.68 -0.25 5.37
C ALA A 399 -3.60 1.11 4.67
N VAL A 400 -2.73 1.23 3.67
CA VAL A 400 -2.54 2.45 2.88
C VAL A 400 -3.82 2.78 2.11
N PHE A 401 -4.38 1.81 1.39
CA PHE A 401 -5.56 2.03 0.56
C PHE A 401 -6.78 2.44 1.38
N GLU A 402 -7.13 1.68 2.43
CA GLU A 402 -8.29 2.01 3.25
C GLU A 402 -8.06 3.28 4.07
N GLY A 403 -6.85 3.52 4.58
CA GLY A 403 -6.51 4.76 5.29
C GLY A 403 -6.67 5.99 4.41
N CYS A 404 -6.15 5.97 3.19
CA CYS A 404 -6.30 7.05 2.22
C CYS A 404 -7.77 7.24 1.77
N GLU A 405 -8.54 6.17 1.66
CA GLU A 405 -9.98 6.27 1.35
C GLU A 405 -10.75 6.91 2.50
N MET A 406 -10.49 6.52 3.77
CA MET A 406 -11.13 7.15 4.92
C MET A 406 -10.70 8.61 5.08
N PHE A 407 -9.44 8.92 4.81
CA PHE A 407 -8.93 10.30 4.75
C PHE A 407 -9.70 11.11 3.71
N TYR A 408 -9.84 10.60 2.49
CA TYR A 408 -10.62 11.27 1.44
C TYR A 408 -12.09 11.49 1.85
N ARG A 409 -12.73 10.50 2.48
CA ARG A 409 -14.11 10.64 2.99
C ARG A 409 -14.21 11.70 4.08
N LEU A 410 -13.30 11.72 5.05
CA LEU A 410 -13.24 12.76 6.09
C LEU A 410 -13.00 14.15 5.49
N CYS A 411 -12.13 14.27 4.49
CA CYS A 411 -11.88 15.54 3.83
C CYS A 411 -13.11 16.07 3.06
N ASN A 412 -13.96 15.20 2.52
CA ASN A 412 -15.22 15.59 1.88
C ASN A 412 -16.32 15.92 2.89
N GLU A 413 -16.47 15.08 3.91
CA GLU A 413 -17.55 15.18 4.89
C GLU A 413 -17.26 16.18 6.01
N LYS A 414 -15.98 16.55 6.19
CA LYS A 414 -15.40 17.45 7.21
C LYS A 414 -15.61 16.99 8.66
N GLN A 415 -16.15 15.79 8.85
CA GLN A 415 -16.36 15.09 10.10
C GLN A 415 -16.70 13.62 9.79
N GLY A 416 -16.72 12.76 10.81
CA GLY A 416 -17.26 11.41 10.69
C GLY A 416 -16.86 10.49 11.82
N THR A 417 -17.55 9.37 11.93
CA THR A 417 -17.21 8.26 12.81
C THR A 417 -16.51 7.18 12.01
N VAL A 418 -15.31 6.80 12.43
CA VAL A 418 -14.53 5.70 11.87
C VAL A 418 -14.57 4.53 12.83
N VAL A 419 -15.10 3.39 12.37
CA VAL A 419 -15.10 2.14 13.12
C VAL A 419 -13.89 1.34 12.72
N VAL A 420 -13.06 1.01 13.70
CA VAL A 420 -11.83 0.23 13.57
C VAL A 420 -12.11 -1.19 14.03
N ASN A 421 -12.00 -2.17 13.14
CA ASN A 421 -12.20 -3.58 13.45
C ASN A 421 -10.92 -4.37 13.17
N LEU A 422 -10.20 -4.75 14.24
CA LEU A 422 -8.94 -5.48 14.17
C LEU A 422 -9.16 -6.96 13.87
N THR A 423 -10.33 -7.51 14.21
CA THR A 423 -10.67 -8.91 13.91
C THR A 423 -10.97 -9.08 12.42
N ALA A 424 -11.72 -8.15 11.83
CA ALA A 424 -12.06 -8.15 10.41
C ALA A 424 -11.02 -7.45 9.53
N ARG A 425 -9.97 -6.85 10.14
CA ARG A 425 -8.92 -6.08 9.46
C ARG A 425 -9.51 -5.03 8.51
N LYS A 426 -10.35 -4.15 9.06
CA LYS A 426 -11.17 -3.25 8.26
C LYS A 426 -11.51 -1.94 8.96
N LEU A 427 -11.62 -0.88 8.17
CA LEU A 427 -12.26 0.37 8.55
C LEU A 427 -13.66 0.51 7.94
N THR A 428 -14.58 1.10 8.69
CA THR A 428 -15.86 1.60 8.13
C THR A 428 -16.09 3.04 8.54
N PHE A 429 -16.81 3.80 7.71
CA PHE A 429 -17.02 5.23 7.93
C PHE A 429 -18.49 5.60 7.84
N SER A 430 -18.89 6.52 8.71
CA SER A 430 -20.17 7.20 8.73
C SER A 430 -19.95 8.71 8.84
N PRO A 431 -20.65 9.56 8.07
CA PRO A 431 -20.42 11.02 8.09
C PRO A 431 -20.99 11.72 9.34
N ILE A 432 -21.79 11.01 10.13
CA ILE A 432 -22.39 11.50 11.38
C ILE A 432 -21.53 11.12 12.59
N VAL A 433 -21.56 11.94 13.63
CA VAL A 433 -20.75 11.78 14.85
C VAL A 433 -21.61 11.67 16.10
N SER A 434 -21.14 10.87 17.06
CA SER A 434 -21.67 10.82 18.43
C SER A 434 -20.52 10.64 19.42
N PRO A 435 -19.82 11.70 19.83
CA PRO A 435 -18.64 11.57 20.69
C PRO A 435 -18.93 10.95 22.07
N SER A 436 -20.16 11.11 22.58
CA SER A 436 -20.57 10.63 23.91
C SER A 436 -19.74 11.20 25.06
N ILE A 437 -19.43 12.50 24.97
CA ILE A 437 -18.58 13.19 25.95
C ILE A 437 -19.31 13.43 27.26
N HIS A 438 -18.54 13.50 28.34
CA HIS A 438 -18.99 14.00 29.64
C HIS A 438 -18.61 15.47 29.77
N GLY A 439 -19.45 16.33 29.21
CA GLY A 439 -19.20 17.77 29.09
C GLY A 439 -20.18 18.66 29.85
N ALA A 440 -20.06 19.97 29.65
CA ALA A 440 -20.99 20.96 30.20
C ALA A 440 -22.16 21.20 29.23
N ALA A 441 -23.38 21.29 29.75
CA ALA A 441 -24.53 21.67 28.95
C ALA A 441 -24.45 23.17 28.61
N VAL A 442 -24.39 23.47 27.31
CA VAL A 442 -24.27 24.82 26.75
C VAL A 442 -25.53 25.29 26.03
N GLY A 443 -26.52 24.41 25.90
CA GLY A 443 -27.83 24.70 25.32
C GLY A 443 -28.84 23.64 25.69
N LEU A 444 -30.11 24.04 25.81
CA LEU A 444 -31.24 23.16 26.12
C LEU A 444 -32.36 23.46 25.14
N GLY A 445 -32.96 22.41 24.59
CA GLY A 445 -34.03 22.55 23.60
C GLY A 445 -35.11 21.50 23.77
N MET A 446 -36.28 21.81 23.23
CA MET A 446 -37.43 20.91 23.18
C MET A 446 -38.01 20.84 21.77
N GLY A 447 -38.37 19.64 21.34
CA GLY A 447 -39.03 19.37 20.08
C GLY A 447 -40.14 18.35 20.25
N SER A 448 -41.12 18.36 19.36
CA SER A 448 -42.20 17.38 19.37
C SER A 448 -42.51 16.86 17.96
N ALA A 449 -43.07 15.66 17.89
CA ALA A 449 -43.57 15.04 16.68
C ALA A 449 -44.91 14.35 16.94
N ASN A 450 -45.92 14.61 16.10
CA ASN A 450 -47.21 13.95 16.20
C ASN A 450 -47.15 12.59 15.49
N SER A 451 -47.55 11.51 16.17
CA SER A 451 -47.48 10.15 15.64
C SER A 451 -48.47 9.86 14.51
N GLN A 452 -49.44 10.75 14.27
CA GLN A 452 -50.48 10.63 13.25
C GLN A 452 -50.28 11.55 12.04
N ALA A 453 -49.29 12.46 12.08
CA ALA A 453 -48.98 13.32 10.94
C ALA A 453 -48.16 12.55 9.89
N PRO A 454 -48.27 12.88 8.58
CA PRO A 454 -47.34 12.36 7.59
C PRO A 454 -45.94 12.91 7.89
N LEU A 455 -45.12 12.13 8.60
CA LEU A 455 -43.76 12.50 9.05
C LEU A 455 -42.69 12.34 7.93
N GLY A 456 -43.08 12.43 6.65
CA GLY A 456 -42.20 12.16 5.51
C GLY A 456 -42.21 13.29 4.45
N GLY A 457 -41.02 13.82 4.15
CA GLY A 457 -40.74 14.67 2.99
C GLY A 457 -40.14 16.05 3.30
N GLU A 458 -40.60 16.73 4.36
CA GLU A 458 -40.18 18.13 4.65
C GLU A 458 -39.10 18.24 5.74
N ILE A 459 -39.12 17.37 6.77
CA ILE A 459 -38.25 17.49 7.96
C ILE A 459 -37.05 16.53 7.90
N LEU A 460 -37.30 15.27 7.57
CA LEU A 460 -36.25 14.26 7.41
C LEU A 460 -35.89 14.14 5.93
N SER A 461 -34.59 14.13 5.63
CA SER A 461 -34.10 13.70 4.33
C SER A 461 -34.47 12.23 4.07
N ALA A 462 -34.39 11.79 2.82
CA ALA A 462 -34.67 10.40 2.47
C ALA A 462 -33.80 9.40 3.27
N ALA A 463 -32.51 9.71 3.45
CA ALA A 463 -31.59 8.87 4.21
C ALA A 463 -31.95 8.80 5.71
N GLU A 464 -32.33 9.93 6.32
CA GLU A 464 -32.79 9.96 7.72
C GLU A 464 -34.10 9.18 7.89
N TYR A 465 -35.05 9.36 6.96
CA TYR A 465 -36.34 8.69 7.01
C TYR A 465 -36.20 7.18 6.88
N ASP A 466 -35.40 6.71 5.91
CA ASP A 466 -35.15 5.28 5.71
C ASP A 466 -34.47 4.65 6.93
N TRP A 467 -33.46 5.32 7.50
CA TRP A 467 -32.82 4.87 8.74
C TRP A 467 -33.81 4.82 9.91
N ALA A 468 -34.54 5.91 10.15
CA ALA A 468 -35.48 6.01 11.25
C ALA A 468 -36.62 4.98 11.12
N ARG A 469 -37.07 4.70 9.89
CA ARG A 469 -38.05 3.64 9.61
C ARG A 469 -37.51 2.26 9.94
N GLN A 470 -36.27 1.95 9.54
CA GLN A 470 -35.61 0.67 9.87
C GLN A 470 -35.43 0.48 11.39
N MET A 471 -35.20 1.57 12.12
CA MET A 471 -35.08 1.55 13.59
C MET A 471 -36.43 1.65 14.31
N ALA A 472 -37.54 1.88 13.59
CA ALA A 472 -38.86 2.20 14.15
C ALA A 472 -38.87 3.43 15.08
N LEU A 473 -38.11 4.48 14.73
CA LEU A 473 -37.89 5.69 15.51
C LEU A 473 -38.20 6.98 14.72
N VAL A 474 -39.16 6.95 13.80
CA VAL A 474 -39.47 8.10 12.92
C VAL A 474 -39.92 9.33 13.74
N SER A 475 -40.86 9.15 14.68
CA SER A 475 -41.36 10.25 15.51
C SER A 475 -40.29 10.80 16.43
N GLU A 476 -39.49 9.91 17.04
CA GLU A 476 -38.35 10.26 17.88
C GLU A 476 -37.31 11.05 17.10
N THR A 477 -37.00 10.65 15.86
CA THR A 477 -35.99 11.32 15.03
C THR A 477 -36.44 12.74 14.67
N VAL A 478 -37.72 12.93 14.32
CA VAL A 478 -38.29 14.27 14.06
C VAL A 478 -38.24 15.13 15.32
N ALA A 479 -38.68 14.59 16.46
CA ALA A 479 -38.68 15.32 17.73
C ALA A 479 -37.25 15.69 18.16
N ALA A 480 -36.29 14.79 18.00
CA ALA A 480 -34.87 15.03 18.30
C ALA A 480 -34.27 16.11 17.41
N LYS A 481 -34.54 16.07 16.09
CA LYS A 481 -34.05 17.06 15.14
C LYS A 481 -34.50 18.48 15.51
N ARG A 482 -35.78 18.64 15.84
CA ARG A 482 -36.34 19.90 16.35
C ARG A 482 -35.72 20.32 17.69
N ALA A 483 -35.60 19.38 18.63
CA ALA A 483 -35.02 19.66 19.94
C ALA A 483 -33.54 20.10 19.84
N ILE A 484 -32.78 19.53 18.92
CA ILE A 484 -31.38 19.88 18.69
C ILE A 484 -31.28 21.30 18.11
N LEU A 485 -32.10 21.65 17.11
CA LEU A 485 -32.16 23.03 16.59
C LEU A 485 -32.50 24.04 17.70
N ASP A 486 -33.51 23.73 18.51
CA ASP A 486 -33.92 24.56 19.66
C ASP A 486 -32.79 24.69 20.70
N SER A 487 -32.04 23.61 20.95
CA SER A 487 -30.89 23.63 21.88
C SER A 487 -29.73 24.50 21.40
N LEU A 488 -29.69 24.76 20.09
CA LEU A 488 -28.75 25.68 19.48
C LEU A 488 -29.32 27.10 19.36
N ASP A 489 -30.50 27.38 19.93
CA ASP A 489 -31.18 28.68 19.82
C ASP A 489 -31.43 29.05 18.35
N LEU A 490 -31.86 28.05 17.57
CA LEU A 490 -32.31 28.17 16.19
C LEU A 490 -33.81 27.88 16.09
N ASP A 491 -34.48 28.48 15.11
CA ASP A 491 -35.90 28.23 14.87
C ASP A 491 -36.13 26.77 14.45
N LYS A 492 -36.64 25.98 15.40
CA LYS A 492 -36.92 24.55 15.21
C LYS A 492 -38.02 24.24 14.21
N GLU A 493 -38.81 25.23 13.79
CA GLU A 493 -39.84 25.07 12.75
C GLU A 493 -39.38 25.54 11.36
N SER A 494 -38.15 26.05 11.24
CA SER A 494 -37.61 26.55 9.98
C SER A 494 -37.26 25.42 9.02
N CYS A 495 -38.04 25.29 7.94
CA CYS A 495 -37.82 24.30 6.88
C CYS A 495 -36.43 24.41 6.22
N GLY A 496 -35.84 25.61 6.19
CA GLY A 496 -34.49 25.82 5.64
C GLY A 496 -33.41 25.10 6.44
N LEU A 497 -33.55 25.03 7.77
CA LEU A 497 -32.55 24.47 8.67
C LEU A 497 -32.59 22.94 8.74
N TYR A 498 -33.70 22.30 8.39
CA TYR A 498 -33.80 20.84 8.37
C TYR A 498 -32.82 20.20 7.38
N SER A 499 -32.50 20.87 6.28
CA SER A 499 -31.50 20.40 5.32
C SER A 499 -30.06 20.56 5.80
N GLU A 500 -29.83 21.38 6.83
CA GLU A 500 -28.51 21.69 7.36
C GLU A 500 -28.12 20.82 8.56
N LEU A 501 -29.06 20.02 9.07
CA LEU A 501 -28.87 19.11 10.19
C LEU A 501 -29.33 17.71 9.81
N GLU A 502 -28.44 16.73 9.82
CA GLU A 502 -28.78 15.32 9.73
C GLU A 502 -28.80 14.72 11.14
N VAL A 503 -29.85 13.99 11.50
CA VAL A 503 -29.98 13.29 12.79
C VAL A 503 -30.36 11.84 12.57
N ARG A 504 -29.62 10.93 13.23
CA ARG A 504 -29.97 9.51 13.32
C ARG A 504 -29.96 9.07 14.78
N LEU A 505 -30.90 8.20 15.11
CA LEU A 505 -30.98 7.53 16.40
C LEU A 505 -30.68 6.05 16.22
N ASP A 506 -29.90 5.48 17.13
CA ASP A 506 -29.82 4.03 17.27
C ASP A 506 -30.93 3.50 18.21
N ARG A 507 -30.98 2.18 18.41
CA ARG A 507 -31.97 1.55 19.30
C ARG A 507 -31.85 1.95 20.77
N THR A 508 -30.68 2.43 21.19
CA THR A 508 -30.45 2.98 22.53
C THR A 508 -30.83 4.45 22.62
N LYS A 509 -31.31 5.03 21.51
CA LYS A 509 -31.64 6.45 21.35
C LYS A 509 -30.42 7.37 21.49
N ARG A 510 -29.22 6.85 21.23
CA ARG A 510 -28.01 7.65 21.05
C ARG A 510 -28.16 8.49 19.78
N VAL A 511 -27.82 9.77 19.87
CA VAL A 511 -27.87 10.71 18.75
C VAL A 511 -26.55 10.69 18.00
N TYR A 512 -26.66 10.46 16.70
CA TYR A 512 -25.60 10.71 15.74
C TYR A 512 -26.03 11.86 14.85
N MET A 513 -25.16 12.83 14.63
CA MET A 513 -25.52 13.98 13.82
C MET A 513 -24.43 14.52 12.93
N LYS A 514 -24.86 15.29 11.94
CA LYS A 514 -24.01 16.12 11.08
C LYS A 514 -24.68 17.47 10.91
N ALA A 515 -23.98 18.52 11.31
CA ALA A 515 -24.40 19.89 11.07
C ALA A 515 -23.61 20.49 9.92
N THR A 516 -24.23 21.39 9.17
CA THR A 516 -23.61 22.17 8.10
C THR A 516 -24.08 23.62 8.19
N LYS A 517 -23.44 24.53 7.44
CA LYS A 517 -23.85 25.93 7.27
C LYS A 517 -24.22 26.62 8.60
N ALA A 518 -25.42 27.20 8.73
CA ALA A 518 -25.81 28.01 9.88
C ALA A 518 -25.92 27.17 11.17
N VAL A 519 -26.37 25.91 11.06
CA VAL A 519 -26.42 24.99 12.21
C VAL A 519 -25.02 24.72 12.75
N GLN A 520 -24.05 24.47 11.87
CA GLN A 520 -22.66 24.23 12.26
C GLN A 520 -21.99 25.49 12.85
N GLU A 521 -22.23 26.66 12.26
CA GLU A 521 -21.75 27.94 12.79
C GLU A 521 -22.28 28.21 14.20
N ARG A 522 -23.55 27.89 14.44
CA ARG A 522 -24.16 28.05 15.76
C ARG A 522 -23.60 27.05 16.77
N ALA A 523 -23.39 25.80 16.37
CA ALA A 523 -22.72 24.81 17.21
C ALA A 523 -21.32 25.29 17.65
N TRP A 524 -20.51 25.87 16.74
CA TRP A 524 -19.22 26.46 17.11
C TRP A 524 -19.33 27.63 18.08
N LYS A 525 -20.30 28.54 17.87
CA LYS A 525 -20.51 29.68 18.78
C LYS A 525 -20.81 29.22 20.22
N LEU A 526 -21.52 28.11 20.36
CA LEU A 526 -21.82 27.50 21.67
C LEU A 526 -20.73 26.52 22.12
N LYS A 527 -19.70 26.26 21.30
CA LYS A 527 -18.69 25.22 21.49
C LYS A 527 -19.30 23.82 21.66
N ALA A 528 -20.49 23.59 21.09
CA ALA A 528 -21.21 22.33 21.17
C ALA A 528 -20.58 21.29 20.24
N VAL A 529 -20.20 20.14 20.80
CA VAL A 529 -19.51 19.04 20.11
C VAL A 529 -20.25 17.71 20.24
N ASP A 530 -21.24 17.63 21.13
CA ASP A 530 -22.06 16.43 21.36
C ASP A 530 -23.47 16.79 21.84
N TYR A 531 -24.40 15.85 21.74
CA TYR A 531 -25.81 16.08 22.00
C TYR A 531 -26.44 14.87 22.69
N ARG A 532 -27.18 15.13 23.77
CA ARG A 532 -27.95 14.10 24.47
C ARG A 532 -29.43 14.42 24.39
N VAL A 533 -30.24 13.37 24.28
CA VAL A 533 -31.69 13.49 24.16
C VAL A 533 -32.41 12.60 25.16
N ALA A 534 -33.59 13.05 25.58
CA ALA A 534 -34.51 12.26 26.37
C ALA A 534 -35.94 12.44 25.84
N PHE A 535 -36.70 11.34 25.84
CA PHE A 535 -38.01 11.28 25.21
C PHE A 535 -39.12 11.04 26.23
N THR A 536 -40.26 11.70 26.03
CA THR A 536 -41.50 11.48 26.77
C THR A 536 -42.65 11.33 25.79
N ALA A 537 -43.49 10.30 25.97
CA ALA A 537 -44.68 10.11 25.17
C ALA A 537 -45.89 10.79 25.82
N VAL A 538 -46.61 11.63 25.09
CA VAL A 538 -47.80 12.36 25.58
C VAL A 538 -48.89 12.35 24.52
N ALA A 539 -50.04 11.74 24.80
CA ALA A 539 -51.30 11.86 24.06
C ALA A 539 -51.19 11.85 22.51
N GLY A 540 -50.43 10.91 21.93
CA GLY A 540 -50.25 10.81 20.47
C GLY A 540 -49.13 11.69 19.88
N ALA A 541 -48.28 12.27 20.74
CA ALA A 541 -47.08 12.98 20.38
C ALA A 541 -45.85 12.43 21.13
N THR A 542 -44.70 12.49 20.47
CA THR A 542 -43.39 12.24 21.06
C THR A 542 -42.75 13.59 21.37
N ILE A 543 -42.41 13.84 22.62
CA ILE A 543 -41.68 15.03 23.06
C ILE A 543 -40.22 14.63 23.30
N CYS A 544 -39.30 15.41 22.78
CA CYS A 544 -37.87 15.26 22.97
C CYS A 544 -37.32 16.50 23.68
N THR A 545 -36.50 16.29 24.70
CA THR A 545 -35.59 17.31 25.22
C THR A 545 -34.19 17.01 24.69
N ALA A 546 -33.44 18.03 24.32
CA ALA A 546 -32.05 17.91 23.88
C ALA A 546 -31.15 18.83 24.70
N SER A 547 -29.95 18.35 24.98
CA SER A 547 -28.87 19.15 25.57
C SER A 547 -27.70 19.19 24.59
N ALA A 548 -27.30 20.39 24.18
CA ALA A 548 -26.05 20.64 23.48
C ALA A 548 -24.91 20.66 24.51
N ILE A 549 -23.83 19.93 24.23
CA ILE A 549 -22.76 19.67 25.19
C ILE A 549 -21.44 20.15 24.62
N ALA A 550 -20.74 20.96 25.40
CA ALA A 550 -19.36 21.37 25.12
C ALA A 550 -18.38 20.51 25.93
N ASP A 551 -17.20 20.26 25.35
CA ASP A 551 -16.09 19.66 26.08
C ASP A 551 -15.68 20.59 27.24
N LEU A 552 -15.42 20.03 28.42
CA LEU A 552 -15.02 20.81 29.60
C LEU A 552 -13.79 21.68 29.33
N ARG A 553 -12.88 21.24 28.46
CA ARG A 553 -11.68 22.00 28.07
C ARG A 553 -12.01 23.32 27.38
N ASP A 554 -13.16 23.39 26.71
CA ASP A 554 -13.57 24.56 25.95
C ASP A 554 -14.41 25.53 26.80
N VAL A 555 -14.93 25.09 27.95
CA VAL A 555 -15.76 25.91 28.86
C VAL A 555 -14.95 26.48 30.02
N SER A 556 -13.81 25.86 30.33
CA SER A 556 -12.92 26.27 31.43
C SER A 556 -12.00 27.46 31.11
N ASN A 557 -12.13 28.05 29.91
CA ASN A 557 -11.32 29.16 29.40
C ASN A 557 -12.18 30.37 29.00
#